data_AF-H0GGP3-F1
#
_entry.id   AF-H0GGP3-F1
#
_cell.length_a   1.000
_cell.length_b   1.000
_cell.length_c   1.000
_cell.angle_alpha   90.00
_cell.angle_beta   90.00
_cell.angle_gamma   90.00
#
_symmetry.space_group_name_H-M   'P 1'
#
loop_
_entity.id
_entity.type
_entity.pdbx_description
1 polymer ?
#
loop_
_entity_poly.entity_id
_entity_poly.type
_entity_poly.pdbx_seq_one_letter_code
_entity_poly.pdbx_strand_id
1 'polypeptide(L)'
;MFAAVYGLVTDSLYGFLANFWTSLTYPAILLVLDFLNFIFTFVAATALAVGIRCHSCKNKTYLEQNKIIQGSSSRCHQSQAAVAFFYFSCFLFLIKVTVATMGMMQNGGFGSNTGFSRRRARRQMGIPTISQV
;
A
#
# COMPACT_ATOMS: atom_id res chain seq x y z
N MET A 1 -0.26 3.34 -13.85
CA MET A 1 1.22 3.36 -13.91
C MET A 1 1.80 4.31 -12.88
N PHE A 2 1.54 5.62 -12.96
CA PHE A 2 2.04 6.60 -11.98
C PHE A 2 1.80 6.21 -10.51
N ALA A 3 0.56 5.87 -10.13
CA ALA A 3 0.24 5.49 -8.75
C ALA A 3 1.02 4.27 -8.23
N ALA A 4 1.31 3.28 -9.10
CA ALA A 4 2.10 2.11 -8.71
C ALA A 4 3.58 2.47 -8.50
N VAL A 5 4.16 3.27 -9.41
CA VAL A 5 5.54 3.72 -9.30
C VAL A 5 5.71 4.64 -8.09
N TYR A 6 4.78 5.58 -7.89
CA TYR A 6 4.76 6.46 -6.73
C TYR A 6 4.68 5.67 -5.42
N GLY A 7 3.80 4.67 -5.33
CA GLY A 7 3.72 3.79 -4.15
C GLY A 7 4.99 3.00 -3.90
N LEU A 8 5.60 2.44 -4.94
CA LEU A 8 6.83 1.67 -4.80
C LEU A 8 8.01 2.56 -4.38
N VAL A 9 8.15 3.74 -5.00
CA VAL A 9 9.20 4.71 -4.70
C VAL A 9 9.04 5.26 -3.29
N THR A 10 7.84 5.69 -2.91
CA THR A 10 7.60 6.25 -1.58
C THR A 10 7.77 5.19 -0.49
N ASP A 11 7.18 4.01 -0.62
CA ASP A 11 7.27 2.96 0.40
C ASP A 11 8.69 2.37 0.50
N SER A 12 9.35 2.11 -0.64
CA SER A 12 10.69 1.49 -0.64
C SER A 12 11.81 2.48 -0.34
N LEU A 13 11.83 3.69 -0.92
CA LEU A 13 12.89 4.66 -0.63
C LEU A 13 12.71 5.29 0.75
N TYR A 14 11.49 5.66 1.14
CA TYR A 14 11.27 6.23 2.47
C TYR A 14 11.48 5.17 3.55
N GLY A 15 10.95 3.95 3.35
CA GLY A 15 11.19 2.83 4.26
C GLY A 15 12.67 2.47 4.39
N PHE A 16 13.42 2.51 3.31
CA PHE A 16 14.87 2.28 3.34
C PHE A 16 15.63 3.41 4.05
N LEU A 17 15.38 4.67 3.69
CA LEU A 17 16.04 5.83 4.31
C LEU A 17 15.72 5.97 5.81
N ALA A 18 14.50 5.62 6.23
CA ALA A 18 14.11 5.59 7.64
C ALA A 18 14.88 4.53 8.46
N ASN A 19 15.45 3.49 7.84
CA ASN A 19 16.33 2.56 8.54
C ASN A 19 17.72 3.15 8.82
N PHE A 20 18.18 4.11 8.03
CA PHE A 20 19.50 4.74 8.19
C PHE A 20 19.46 6.00 9.06
N TRP A 21 18.34 6.74 9.04
CA TRP A 21 18.18 7.96 9.82
C TRP A 21 16.97 7.89 10.75
N THR A 22 17.25 7.62 12.03
CA THR A 22 16.27 7.64 13.13
C THR A 22 15.55 8.98 13.27
N SER A 23 16.17 10.09 12.84
CA SER A 23 15.57 11.43 12.84
C SER A 23 14.51 11.65 11.77
N LEU A 24 14.43 10.79 10.75
CA LEU A 24 13.40 10.84 9.70
C LEU A 24 12.18 9.97 10.03
N THR A 25 12.22 9.24 11.16
CA THR A 25 11.16 8.34 11.60
C THR A 25 10.05 9.12 12.32
N TYR A 26 9.51 10.14 11.66
CA TYR A 26 8.30 10.81 12.13
C TYR A 26 7.06 10.01 11.70
N PRO A 27 6.31 9.41 12.64
CA PRO A 27 5.13 8.60 12.31
C PRO A 27 4.06 9.35 11.53
N ALA A 28 3.93 10.66 11.76
CA ALA A 28 2.97 11.49 11.04
C ALA A 28 3.28 11.57 9.54
N ILE A 29 4.57 11.64 9.15
CA ILE A 29 4.98 11.74 7.75
C ILE A 29 4.70 10.41 7.04
N LEU A 30 5.02 9.29 7.69
CA LEU A 30 4.72 7.94 7.21
C LEU A 30 3.21 7.73 7.00
N LEU A 31 2.39 8.17 7.97
CA LEU A 31 0.93 8.09 7.87
C LEU A 31 0.39 8.87 6.66
N VAL A 32 0.89 10.09 6.44
CA VAL A 32 0.51 10.92 5.30
C VAL A 32 0.91 10.26 3.98
N LEU A 33 2.13 9.73 3.89
CA LEU A 33 2.61 8.99 2.71
C LEU A 33 1.73 7.77 2.41
N ASP A 34 1.42 6.96 3.43
CA ASP A 34 0.54 5.79 3.29
C ASP A 34 -0.88 6.21 2.84
N PHE A 35 -1.40 7.32 3.37
CA PHE A 35 -2.70 7.85 2.99
C PHE A 35 -2.74 8.38 1.54
N LEU A 36 -1.69 9.08 1.11
CA LEU A 36 -1.55 9.52 -0.29
C LEU A 36 -1.48 8.31 -1.25
N ASN A 37 -0.72 7.26 -0.87
CA ASN A 37 -0.66 6.02 -1.63
C ASN A 37 -2.02 5.33 -1.74
N PHE A 38 -2.79 5.31 -0.66
CA PHE A 38 -4.17 4.82 -0.68
C PHE A 38 -5.03 5.61 -1.67
N ILE A 39 -5.03 6.95 -1.61
CA ILE A 39 -5.83 7.79 -2.52
C ILE A 39 -5.43 7.55 -3.97
N PHE A 40 -4.14 7.57 -4.30
CA PHE A 40 -3.70 7.42 -5.68
C PHE A 40 -4.00 6.04 -6.26
N THR A 41 -3.84 4.97 -5.47
CA THR A 41 -4.21 3.62 -5.91
C THR A 41 -5.71 3.45 -6.07
N PHE A 42 -6.51 4.05 -5.18
CA PHE A 42 -7.97 4.06 -5.29
C PHE A 42 -8.49 4.80 -6.53
N VAL A 43 -7.95 6.00 -6.79
CA VAL A 43 -8.32 6.79 -7.98
C VAL A 43 -7.88 6.06 -9.27
N ALA A 44 -6.68 5.46 -9.28
CA ALA A 44 -6.23 4.67 -10.42
C ALA A 44 -7.13 3.44 -10.68
N ALA A 45 -7.53 2.73 -9.63
CA ALA A 45 -8.42 1.57 -9.73
C ALA A 45 -9.79 1.96 -10.29
N THR A 46 -10.40 3.01 -9.73
CA THR A 46 -11.73 3.49 -10.14
C THR A 46 -11.74 4.07 -11.56
N ALA A 47 -10.72 4.85 -11.93
CA ALA A 47 -10.59 5.38 -13.29
C ALA A 47 -10.45 4.26 -14.34
N LEU A 48 -9.64 3.23 -14.05
CA LEU A 48 -9.52 2.07 -14.92
C LEU A 48 -10.84 1.28 -14.97
N ALA A 49 -11.48 1.00 -13.83
CA ALA A 49 -12.73 0.25 -13.77
C ALA A 49 -13.84 0.90 -14.62
N VAL A 50 -13.99 2.23 -14.55
CA VAL A 50 -14.95 2.99 -15.37
C VAL A 50 -14.57 3.00 -16.84
N GLY A 51 -13.26 3.01 -17.16
CA GLY A 51 -12.75 2.99 -18.52
C GLY A 51 -13.00 1.65 -19.23
N ILE A 52 -12.76 0.53 -18.56
CA ILE A 52 -12.97 -0.80 -19.17
C ILE A 52 -14.42 -1.29 -19.07
N ARG A 53 -15.19 -0.93 -18.04
CA ARG A 53 -16.59 -1.38 -17.87
C ARG A 53 -16.80 -2.90 -17.94
N CYS A 54 -15.79 -3.68 -17.51
CA CYS A 54 -15.80 -5.13 -17.32
C CYS A 54 -16.81 -5.91 -18.18
N HIS A 55 -16.60 -5.91 -19.50
CA HIS A 55 -17.41 -6.69 -20.43
C HIS A 55 -16.71 -7.98 -20.85
N SER A 56 -17.45 -8.88 -21.49
CA SER A 56 -16.88 -10.12 -22.02
C SER A 56 -15.85 -9.82 -23.11
N CYS A 57 -14.60 -10.22 -22.89
CA CYS A 57 -13.49 -10.04 -23.82
C CYS A 57 -13.62 -10.88 -25.11
N LYS A 58 -14.70 -11.66 -25.25
CA LYS A 58 -15.07 -12.43 -26.44
C LYS A 58 -15.94 -11.61 -27.42
N ASN A 59 -16.45 -10.46 -27.00
CA ASN A 59 -17.30 -9.60 -27.82
C ASN A 59 -16.43 -8.64 -28.65
N LYS A 60 -16.37 -8.87 -29.98
CA LYS A 60 -15.54 -8.09 -30.91
C LYS A 60 -15.96 -6.63 -31.02
N THR A 61 -17.26 -6.34 -30.98
CA THR A 61 -17.79 -4.97 -31.01
C THR A 61 -17.30 -4.16 -29.82
N TYR A 62 -17.23 -4.78 -28.65
CA TYR A 62 -16.68 -4.16 -27.44
C TYR A 62 -15.17 -3.93 -27.53
N LEU A 63 -14.41 -4.85 -28.15
CA LEU A 63 -12.97 -4.68 -28.30
C LEU A 63 -12.63 -3.51 -29.25
N GLU A 64 -13.37 -3.35 -30.34
CA GLU A 64 -13.13 -2.30 -31.34
C GLU A 64 -13.61 -0.91 -30.91
N GLN A 65 -14.73 -0.83 -30.17
CA GLN A 65 -15.25 0.45 -29.67
C GLN A 65 -14.44 1.04 -28.51
N ASN A 66 -13.67 0.20 -27.81
CA ASN A 66 -13.01 0.60 -26.57
C ASN A 66 -11.55 1.03 -26.81
N LYS A 67 -11.28 2.34 -26.73
CA LYS A 67 -9.97 2.96 -26.98
C LYS A 67 -8.84 2.39 -26.10
N ILE A 68 -9.17 1.84 -24.93
CA ILE A 68 -8.20 1.26 -23.98
C ILE A 68 -7.73 -0.13 -24.43
N ILE A 69 -8.60 -0.89 -25.10
CA ILE A 69 -8.39 -2.31 -25.41
C ILE A 69 -7.88 -2.49 -26.85
N GLN A 70 -8.16 -1.53 -27.73
CA GLN A 70 -7.64 -1.45 -29.10
C GLN A 70 -7.85 -2.75 -29.90
N GLY A 71 -9.05 -3.34 -29.83
CA GLY A 71 -9.40 -4.51 -30.62
C GLY A 71 -8.83 -5.85 -30.13
N SER A 72 -8.02 -5.88 -29.06
CA SER A 72 -7.32 -7.09 -28.63
C SER A 72 -7.89 -7.72 -27.36
N SER A 73 -8.30 -9.00 -27.44
CA SER A 73 -8.74 -9.77 -26.28
C SER A 73 -7.64 -9.93 -25.21
N SER A 74 -6.36 -10.00 -25.59
CA SER A 74 -5.27 -10.11 -24.61
C SER A 74 -5.13 -8.85 -23.75
N ARG A 75 -5.31 -7.67 -24.37
CA ARG A 75 -5.31 -6.39 -23.65
C ARG A 75 -6.52 -6.25 -22.73
N CYS A 76 -7.66 -6.82 -23.11
CA CYS A 76 -8.84 -6.87 -22.25
C CYS A 76 -8.55 -7.64 -20.95
N HIS A 77 -7.98 -8.85 -21.07
CA HIS A 77 -7.60 -9.66 -19.90
C HIS A 77 -6.54 -8.96 -19.05
N GLN A 78 -5.54 -8.34 -19.68
CA GLN A 78 -4.50 -7.60 -18.96
C GLN A 78 -5.07 -6.39 -18.19
N SER A 79 -6.01 -5.66 -18.80
CA SER A 79 -6.65 -4.51 -18.17
C SER A 79 -7.56 -4.89 -17.00
N GLN A 80 -8.28 -6.01 -17.12
CA GLN A 80 -9.08 -6.57 -16.01
C GLN A 80 -8.18 -7.02 -14.86
N ALA A 81 -7.08 -7.72 -15.17
CA ALA A 81 -6.09 -8.11 -14.17
C ALA A 81 -5.48 -6.88 -13.48
N ALA A 82 -5.15 -5.82 -14.23
CA ALA A 82 -4.62 -4.58 -13.68
C ALA A 82 -5.59 -3.92 -12.69
N VAL A 83 -6.89 -3.89 -12.99
CA VAL A 83 -7.91 -3.36 -12.06
C VAL A 83 -7.94 -4.15 -10.76
N ALA A 84 -7.92 -5.48 -10.83
CA ALA A 84 -7.87 -6.33 -9.64
C ALA A 84 -6.60 -6.06 -8.80
N PHE A 85 -5.44 -5.95 -9.45
CA PHE A 85 -4.19 -5.59 -8.76
C PHE A 85 -4.25 -4.22 -8.07
N PHE A 86 -4.81 -3.20 -8.72
CA PHE A 86 -4.94 -1.87 -8.11
C PHE A 86 -5.88 -1.87 -6.91
N TYR A 87 -7.02 -2.57 -6.98
CA TYR A 87 -7.91 -2.72 -5.83
C TYR A 87 -7.27 -3.49 -4.68
N PHE A 88 -6.50 -4.54 -4.99
CA PHE A 88 -5.75 -5.28 -3.99
C PHE A 88 -4.69 -4.41 -3.29
N SER A 89 -3.88 -3.67 -4.06
CA SER A 89 -2.91 -2.72 -3.50
C SER A 89 -3.57 -1.62 -2.67
N CYS A 90 -4.70 -1.09 -3.13
CA CYS A 90 -5.51 -0.12 -2.37
C CYS A 90 -5.93 -0.68 -1.01
N PHE A 91 -6.37 -1.94 -0.97
CA PHE A 91 -6.74 -2.59 0.29
C PHE A 91 -5.54 -2.77 1.24
N LEU A 92 -4.36 -3.10 0.72
CA LEU A 92 -3.14 -3.18 1.52
C LEU A 92 -2.75 -1.83 2.12
N PHE A 93 -2.81 -0.75 1.35
CA PHE A 93 -2.54 0.60 1.85
C PHE A 93 -3.60 1.04 2.89
N LEU A 94 -4.86 0.65 2.71
CA LEU A 94 -5.91 0.90 3.71
C LEU A 94 -5.57 0.20 5.04
N ILE A 95 -5.18 -1.08 5.01
CA ILE A 95 -4.74 -1.80 6.22
C ILE A 95 -3.56 -1.09 6.88
N LYS A 96 -2.59 -0.61 6.10
CA LYS A 96 -1.42 0.12 6.61
C LYS A 96 -1.83 1.39 7.35
N VAL A 97 -2.67 2.22 6.73
CA VAL A 97 -3.21 3.44 7.35
C VAL A 97 -3.98 3.13 8.63
N THR A 98 -4.84 2.11 8.62
CA THR A 98 -5.62 1.71 9.80
C THR A 98 -4.71 1.26 10.95
N VAL A 99 -3.74 0.38 10.67
CA VAL A 99 -2.80 -0.11 11.70
C VAL A 99 -1.93 1.03 12.23
N ALA A 100 -1.46 1.94 11.36
CA ALA A 100 -0.69 3.11 11.76
C ALA A 100 -1.52 4.05 12.64
N THR A 101 -2.77 4.31 12.27
CA THR A 101 -3.70 5.15 13.03
C THR A 101 -4.03 4.55 14.40
N MET A 102 -4.33 3.24 14.46
CA MET A 102 -4.58 2.53 15.72
C MET A 102 -3.33 2.55 16.62
N GLY A 103 -2.14 2.39 16.05
CA GLY A 103 -0.87 2.50 16.78
C GLY A 103 -0.63 3.90 17.36
N MET A 104 -1.00 4.95 16.64
CA MET A 104 -0.91 6.34 17.12
C MET A 104 -1.94 6.64 18.21
N MET A 105 -3.17 6.11 18.10
CA MET A 105 -4.21 6.27 19.12
C MET A 105 -3.85 5.56 20.43
N GLN A 106 -3.25 4.37 20.35
CA GLN A 106 -2.89 3.58 21.54
C GLN A 106 -1.64 4.10 22.26
N ASN A 107 -0.69 4.72 21.54
CA ASN A 107 0.60 5.16 22.12
C ASN A 107 0.70 6.68 22.35
N GLY A 108 -0.33 7.47 22.01
CA GLY A 108 -0.30 8.94 22.06
C GLY A 108 0.57 9.54 20.95
N GLY A 109 0.13 10.66 20.37
CA GLY A 109 0.67 11.27 19.14
C GLY A 109 2.14 11.69 19.12
N PHE A 110 2.91 11.41 20.17
CA PHE A 110 4.34 11.71 20.31
C PHE A 110 5.18 10.56 20.91
N GLY A 111 4.64 9.34 20.99
CA GLY A 111 5.41 8.16 21.39
C GLY A 111 6.34 7.72 20.26
N SER A 112 7.64 7.99 20.41
CA SER A 112 8.78 7.69 19.53
C SER A 112 9.03 6.19 19.25
N ASN A 113 7.99 5.36 19.24
CA ASN A 113 8.11 3.91 19.14
C ASN A 113 7.30 3.32 17.96
N THR A 114 7.12 4.09 16.89
CA THR A 114 6.66 3.58 15.59
C THR A 114 7.83 3.01 14.81
N GLY A 115 8.49 2.05 15.44
CA GLY A 115 9.40 1.17 14.75
C GLY A 115 8.63 -0.06 14.31
N PHE A 116 8.78 -0.39 13.04
CA PHE A 116 8.85 -1.74 12.47
C PHE A 116 9.73 -2.73 13.30
N SER A 117 10.31 -2.28 14.42
CA SER A 117 11.04 -2.95 15.49
C SER A 117 10.22 -3.88 16.41
N ARG A 118 8.88 -3.97 16.30
CA ARG A 118 8.15 -5.06 16.99
C ARG A 118 8.57 -6.47 16.53
N ARG A 119 9.29 -6.61 15.40
CA ARG A 119 9.94 -7.88 15.04
C ARG A 119 11.19 -8.21 15.87
N ARG A 120 11.80 -7.25 16.59
CA ARG A 120 12.92 -7.51 17.51
C ARG A 120 12.50 -7.69 18.96
N ALA A 121 11.38 -7.10 19.40
CA ALA A 121 10.95 -7.19 20.80
C ALA A 121 10.58 -8.62 21.26
N ARG A 122 10.34 -9.57 20.34
CA ARG A 122 10.10 -10.98 20.69
C ARG A 122 11.37 -11.78 21.01
N ARG A 123 12.57 -11.22 20.77
CA ARG A 123 13.85 -11.91 21.07
C ARG A 123 14.45 -11.60 22.45
N GLN A 124 13.83 -10.71 23.22
CA GLN A 124 14.30 -10.36 24.55
C GLN A 124 13.34 -10.91 25.60
N MET A 125 13.09 -12.22 25.55
CA MET A 125 12.54 -12.94 26.70
C MET A 125 13.67 -13.05 27.71
N GLY A 126 13.48 -12.35 28.84
CA GLY A 126 14.47 -12.19 29.88
C GLY A 126 15.05 -13.51 30.35
N ILE A 127 16.37 -13.51 30.51
CA ILE A 127 17.06 -14.46 31.38
C ILE A 127 16.53 -14.16 32.78
N PRO A 128 15.85 -15.09 33.48
CA PRO A 128 15.49 -14.85 34.87
C PRO A 128 16.78 -14.81 35.69
N THR A 129 17.09 -13.64 36.26
CA THR A 129 18.05 -13.49 37.34
C THR A 129 17.51 -14.25 38.55
N ILE A 130 17.95 -15.50 38.70
CA ILE A 130 17.81 -16.25 39.95
C ILE A 130 18.83 -15.69 40.93
N SER A 131 18.45 -14.62 41.62
CA SER A 131 19.11 -14.21 42.86
C SER A 131 18.21 -13.25 43.63
N GLN A 132 17.31 -13.82 44.43
CA GLN A 132 16.86 -13.28 45.71
C GLN A 132 15.94 -14.31 46.39
N VAL A 133 16.51 -15.31 47.06
CA VAL A 133 16.67 -15.44 48.52
C VAL A 133 17.37 -16.76 48.83
#